data_AF-A0A9D4ZW49-F1
#
_entry.id   AF-A0A9D4ZW49-F1
#
_cell.length_a   1.000
_cell.length_b   1.000
_cell.length_c   1.000
_cell.angle_alpha   90.00
_cell.angle_beta   90.00
_cell.angle_gamma   90.00
#
_symmetry.space_group_name_H-M   'P 1'
#
loop_
_entity.id
_entity.type
_entity.pdbx_description
1 polymer ?
#
loop_
_entity_poly.entity_id
_entity_poly.type
_entity_poly.pdbx_seq_one_letter_code
_entity_poly.pdbx_strand_id
1 'polypeptide(L)'
;MSLSILCQQMPVRYGRLGDCWFLSAVAVLTEVSRISEVIITQGYNEEGIYTVRFCVQGEWIPVVVDDWIPCELPGKPAFATSKKGYELWVSLLEKAYAKLHGSYEALEGGLVQDALVDLTGGAGEEIDMRSGEAQLDLASGRLWSQLLRFKQEGFLLGAGSPSGSDVHISSSGIVQGHAYSILQVREVDGHKLVQIRNPWANEVEWNGHWSDSSSEWTDRLKHKLKHVPQSKDGIFWMSWQDFQIHFRSIYICRIYPSEMRHTVHGQWRGYSAGGCQDYDTWHQNPQFKLTATGQDASFPIHVFITLTQGVGFSRTAAGFRNYQSSHDSLMFYIGMRILKTRGRRAAYNIYLHESVGGTDYVNSREISCEMVLEPEPKGYTIVPTTIHPGEEAPFVLSVFTKASITLEAL
;
A
#
# COMPACT_ATOMS: atom_id res chain seq x y z
N MET A 1 18.84 10.77 8.25
CA MET A 1 17.71 11.66 8.56
C MET A 1 17.06 11.15 9.84
N SER A 2 16.75 12.01 10.80
CA SER A 2 16.23 11.59 12.10
C SER A 2 14.70 11.55 12.07
N LEU A 3 14.13 10.51 12.66
CA LEU A 3 12.74 10.06 12.48
C LEU A 3 11.75 10.83 13.37
N SER A 4 11.41 12.06 12.99
CA SER A 4 10.48 12.87 13.79
C SER A 4 9.54 13.68 12.90
N ILE A 5 8.54 13.01 12.33
CA ILE A 5 7.49 13.65 11.54
C ILE A 5 6.43 14.22 12.50
N LEU A 6 6.19 15.53 12.46
CA LEU A 6 5.00 16.13 13.09
C LEU A 6 3.91 16.22 12.04
N CYS A 7 2.85 15.46 12.24
CA CYS A 7 1.57 15.83 11.67
C CYS A 7 0.91 16.81 12.64
N GLN A 8 0.68 18.06 12.23
CA GLN A 8 -0.15 18.97 13.00
C GLN A 8 -1.63 18.67 12.72
N GLN A 9 -2.14 17.53 13.16
CA GLN A 9 -3.58 17.26 13.12
C GLN A 9 -4.23 17.79 14.39
N MET A 10 -4.74 19.01 14.31
CA MET A 10 -5.67 19.58 15.29
C MET A 10 -7.11 19.36 14.79
N PRO A 11 -8.09 19.28 15.70
CA PRO A 11 -9.38 18.62 15.48
C PRO A 11 -10.14 19.08 14.23
N VAL A 12 -10.93 18.16 13.69
CA VAL A 12 -11.95 18.24 12.61
C VAL A 12 -13.01 19.37 12.80
N ARG A 13 -12.83 20.27 13.78
CA ARG A 13 -13.60 21.52 13.91
C ARG A 13 -12.89 22.76 13.38
N TYR A 14 -11.57 22.71 13.12
CA TYR A 14 -10.79 23.76 12.47
C TYR A 14 -9.71 23.10 11.62
N GLY A 15 -10.01 22.89 10.33
CA GLY A 15 -9.28 21.98 9.43
C GLY A 15 -7.77 22.20 9.35
N ARG A 16 -7.02 21.11 9.54
CA ARG A 16 -5.66 20.87 9.06
C ARG A 16 -5.71 19.52 8.31
N LEU A 17 -5.16 19.49 7.10
CA LEU A 17 -5.42 18.53 6.01
C LEU A 17 -5.61 17.06 6.43
N GLY A 18 -6.62 16.40 5.84
CA GLY A 18 -6.97 14.99 6.09
C GLY A 18 -6.08 13.98 5.34
N ASP A 19 -4.76 14.21 5.32
CA ASP A 19 -3.77 13.40 4.60
C ASP A 19 -2.93 12.48 5.51
N CYS A 20 -3.46 12.14 6.70
CA CYS A 20 -2.80 11.20 7.63
C CYS A 20 -2.39 9.90 6.96
N TRP A 21 -3.16 9.44 5.97
CA TRP A 21 -2.87 8.23 5.20
C TRP A 21 -1.51 8.32 4.48
N PHE A 22 -1.20 9.46 3.86
CA PHE A 22 0.06 9.67 3.16
C PHE A 22 1.22 9.78 4.14
N LEU A 23 1.09 10.61 5.18
CA LEU A 23 2.14 10.78 6.19
C LEU A 23 2.45 9.48 6.95
N SER A 24 1.45 8.62 7.11
CA SER A 24 1.62 7.29 7.67
C SER A 24 2.46 6.40 6.77
N ALA A 25 2.22 6.41 5.46
CA ALA A 25 3.04 5.68 4.50
C ALA A 25 4.49 6.20 4.47
N VAL A 26 4.67 7.53 4.54
CA VAL A 26 6.00 8.15 4.66
C VAL A 26 6.72 7.67 5.91
N ALA A 27 6.03 7.64 7.06
CA ALA A 27 6.62 7.13 8.30
C ALA A 27 7.09 5.68 8.17
N VAL A 28 6.25 4.79 7.65
CA VAL A 28 6.60 3.39 7.39
C VAL A 28 7.83 3.28 6.49
N LEU A 29 7.92 4.11 5.45
CA LEU A 29 9.07 4.13 4.53
C LEU A 29 10.35 4.63 5.17
N THR A 30 10.26 5.62 6.06
CA THR A 30 11.45 6.15 6.75
C THR A 30 12.13 5.10 7.65
N GLU A 31 11.38 4.13 8.19
CA GLU A 31 11.93 3.05 9.02
C GLU A 31 12.91 2.15 8.25
N VAL A 32 12.66 1.95 6.95
CA VAL A 32 13.54 1.13 6.10
C VAL A 32 14.62 1.96 5.40
N SER A 33 14.77 3.24 5.75
CA SER A 33 15.77 4.15 5.16
C SER A 33 15.68 4.31 3.64
N ARG A 34 14.53 4.03 3.04
CA ARG A 34 14.30 4.13 1.59
C ARG A 34 13.76 5.49 1.13
N ILE A 35 13.54 6.41 2.07
CA ILE A 35 13.09 7.77 1.74
C ILE A 35 14.08 8.54 0.85
N SER A 36 15.37 8.20 0.93
CA SER A 36 16.43 8.74 0.07
C SER A 36 16.30 8.30 -1.40
N GLU A 37 15.57 7.20 -1.66
CA GLU A 37 15.24 6.79 -3.02
C GLU A 37 14.11 7.65 -3.60
N VAL A 38 13.25 8.24 -2.76
CA VAL A 38 12.11 9.08 -3.18
C VAL A 38 12.55 10.53 -3.39
N ILE A 39 13.39 11.05 -2.49
CA ILE A 39 13.89 12.42 -2.54
C ILE A 39 15.19 12.47 -3.34
N ILE A 40 15.12 13.01 -4.57
CA ILE A 40 16.28 13.10 -5.48
C ILE A 40 17.22 14.22 -5.00
N THR A 41 16.68 15.40 -4.67
CA THR A 41 17.48 16.51 -4.13
C THR A 41 17.61 16.38 -2.61
N GLN A 42 18.63 15.67 -2.14
CA GLN A 42 18.81 15.36 -0.71
C GLN A 42 19.45 16.49 0.11
N GLY A 43 20.19 17.39 -0.55
CA GLY A 43 20.87 18.53 0.08
C GLY A 43 20.06 19.82 0.00
N TYR A 44 20.47 20.82 0.79
CA TYR A 44 19.99 22.18 0.59
C TYR A 44 20.35 22.68 -0.81
N ASN A 45 19.41 23.30 -1.49
CA ASN A 45 19.62 23.90 -2.80
C ASN A 45 19.45 25.43 -2.68
N GLU A 46 20.52 26.18 -2.95
CA GLU A 46 20.52 27.65 -2.89
C GLU A 46 19.52 28.29 -3.86
N GLU A 47 19.19 27.60 -4.95
CA GLU A 47 18.18 28.04 -5.92
C GLU A 47 16.74 27.75 -5.47
N GLY A 48 16.55 27.07 -4.33
CA GLY A 48 15.23 26.72 -3.80
C GLY A 48 14.48 25.65 -4.58
N ILE A 49 15.14 24.90 -5.48
CA ILE A 49 14.51 23.90 -6.36
C ILE A 49 14.80 22.49 -5.85
N TYR A 50 13.74 21.70 -5.67
CA TYR A 50 13.82 20.33 -5.17
C TYR A 50 13.08 19.36 -6.09
N THR A 51 13.66 18.19 -6.29
CA THR A 51 13.04 17.12 -7.08
C THR A 51 12.76 15.92 -6.17
N VAL A 52 11.52 15.46 -6.23
CA VAL A 52 11.02 14.24 -5.60
C VAL A 52 10.52 13.32 -6.72
N ARG A 53 10.46 12.01 -6.54
CA ARG A 53 9.82 11.11 -7.50
C ARG A 53 8.79 10.21 -6.84
N PHE A 54 7.74 9.89 -7.56
CA PHE A 54 6.71 8.95 -7.15
C PHE A 54 6.51 7.91 -8.24
N CYS A 55 6.17 6.68 -7.88
CA CYS A 55 5.86 5.61 -8.81
C CYS A 55 4.36 5.61 -9.11
N VAL A 56 3.99 6.02 -10.32
CA VAL A 56 2.60 6.06 -10.75
C VAL A 56 2.42 5.03 -11.85
N GLN A 57 1.51 4.07 -11.65
CA GLN A 57 1.22 3.01 -12.63
C GLN A 57 2.49 2.22 -13.05
N GLY A 58 3.42 2.03 -12.11
CA GLY A 58 4.69 1.33 -12.35
C GLY A 58 5.83 2.20 -12.89
N GLU A 59 5.57 3.47 -13.22
CA GLU A 59 6.57 4.38 -13.77
C GLU A 59 6.99 5.44 -12.75
N TRP A 60 8.30 5.68 -12.63
CA TRP A 60 8.83 6.70 -11.73
C TRP A 60 8.74 8.10 -12.35
N ILE A 61 7.83 8.92 -11.83
CA ILE A 61 7.59 10.29 -12.28
C ILE A 61 8.34 11.28 -11.37
N PRO A 62 9.28 12.08 -11.91
CA PRO A 62 9.90 13.18 -11.16
C PRO A 62 8.95 14.38 -11.06
N VAL A 63 8.84 14.92 -9.85
CA VAL A 63 8.06 16.11 -9.51
C VAL A 63 9.02 17.16 -8.95
N VAL A 64 9.15 18.26 -9.69
CA VAL A 64 9.97 19.41 -9.30
C VAL A 64 9.11 20.42 -8.55
N VAL A 65 9.56 20.87 -7.38
CA VAL A 65 8.91 21.88 -6.55
C VAL A 65 9.91 22.93 -6.08
N ASP A 66 9.44 24.16 -5.92
CA ASP A 66 10.18 25.19 -5.18
C ASP A 66 9.99 25.02 -3.66
N ASP A 67 10.74 25.80 -2.88
CA ASP A 67 10.73 25.80 -1.41
C ASP A 67 9.71 26.74 -0.75
N TRP A 68 8.76 27.31 -1.52
CA TRP A 68 7.69 28.13 -0.93
C TRP A 68 6.65 27.24 -0.26
N ILE A 69 6.73 27.12 1.06
CA ILE A 69 5.83 26.28 1.86
C ILE A 69 4.64 27.12 2.38
N PRO A 70 3.39 26.66 2.22
CA PRO A 70 2.24 27.30 2.84
C PRO A 70 2.40 27.40 4.35
N CYS A 71 2.22 28.60 4.90
CA CYS A 71 2.41 28.88 6.33
C CYS A 71 1.18 29.58 6.91
N GLU A 72 0.74 29.17 8.10
CA GLU A 72 -0.32 29.87 8.86
C GLU A 72 0.18 31.24 9.34
N LEU A 73 1.44 31.28 9.77
CA LEU A 73 2.15 32.46 10.25
C LEU A 73 3.61 32.35 9.79
N PRO A 74 4.37 33.46 9.70
CA PRO A 74 5.79 33.41 9.36
C PRO A 74 6.54 32.41 10.24
N GLY A 75 7.24 31.45 9.60
CA GLY A 75 7.98 30.38 10.29
C GLY A 75 7.12 29.24 10.84
N LYS A 76 5.82 29.20 10.54
CA LYS A 76 4.91 28.13 10.96
C LYS A 76 4.21 27.51 9.74
N PRO A 77 4.75 26.41 9.18
CA PRO A 77 4.11 25.65 8.11
C PRO A 77 2.66 25.29 8.47
N ALA A 78 1.77 25.39 7.48
CA ALA A 78 0.35 25.09 7.65
C ALA A 78 0.05 23.59 7.63
N PHE A 79 0.93 22.80 6.99
CA PHE A 79 0.78 21.36 6.77
C PHE A 79 1.96 20.58 7.39
N ALA A 80 2.29 19.39 6.87
CA ALA A 80 3.27 18.50 7.49
C ALA A 80 4.66 19.14 7.63
N THR A 81 5.30 18.89 8.78
CA THR A 81 6.63 19.45 9.12
C THR A 81 7.43 18.45 9.96
N SER A 82 8.76 18.60 10.02
CA SER A 82 9.59 17.86 10.97
C SER A 82 9.50 18.49 12.38
N LYS A 83 9.75 17.69 13.44
CA LYS A 83 10.04 18.23 14.80
C LYS A 83 11.28 19.11 14.80
N LYS A 84 12.21 18.84 13.89
CA LYS A 84 13.43 19.61 13.72
C LYS A 84 13.13 20.75 12.77
N GLY A 85 13.05 21.98 13.31
CA GLY A 85 12.68 23.17 12.53
C GLY A 85 13.63 23.52 11.37
N TYR A 86 14.76 22.82 11.22
CA TYR A 86 15.71 22.97 10.12
C TYR A 86 15.56 21.90 9.02
N GLU A 87 14.61 20.97 9.14
CA GLU A 87 14.36 19.92 8.15
C GLU A 87 13.12 20.25 7.30
N LEU A 88 13.33 20.54 6.00
CA LEU A 88 12.25 20.89 5.06
C LEU A 88 11.69 19.68 4.29
N TRP A 89 12.33 18.52 4.39
CA TRP A 89 12.06 17.39 3.51
C TRP A 89 10.61 16.87 3.60
N VAL A 90 9.99 16.92 4.78
CA VAL A 90 8.59 16.49 4.99
C VAL A 90 7.65 17.40 4.20
N SER A 91 7.80 18.71 4.36
CA SER A 91 6.95 19.71 3.71
C SER A 91 7.15 19.73 2.19
N LEU A 92 8.40 19.54 1.71
CA LEU A 92 8.70 19.39 0.29
C LEU A 92 8.08 18.12 -0.31
N LEU A 93 8.13 17.01 0.42
CA LEU A 93 7.56 15.73 -0.02
C LEU A 93 6.05 15.81 -0.14
N GLU A 94 5.38 16.32 0.90
CA GLU A 94 3.93 16.56 0.90
C GLU A 94 3.52 17.55 -0.21
N LYS A 95 4.27 18.64 -0.40
CA LYS A 95 4.04 19.59 -1.50
C LYS A 95 4.17 18.93 -2.88
N ALA A 96 5.19 18.09 -3.07
CA ALA A 96 5.38 17.39 -4.33
C ALA A 96 4.24 16.40 -4.59
N TYR A 97 3.76 15.71 -3.55
CA TYR A 97 2.61 14.81 -3.66
C TYR A 97 1.31 15.58 -3.94
N ALA A 98 1.08 16.70 -3.24
CA ALA A 98 -0.02 17.62 -3.52
C ALA A 98 0.03 18.13 -4.97
N LYS A 99 1.20 18.48 -5.49
CA LYS A 99 1.37 18.90 -6.90
C LYS A 99 1.07 17.77 -7.88
N LEU A 100 1.48 16.54 -7.57
CA LEU A 100 1.19 15.35 -8.37
C LEU A 100 -0.32 15.10 -8.44
N HIS A 101 -1.05 15.31 -7.33
CA HIS A 101 -2.51 15.15 -7.26
C HIS A 101 -3.27 16.39 -7.74
N GLY A 102 -2.61 17.55 -7.78
CA GLY A 102 -3.08 18.80 -8.34
C GLY A 102 -3.30 19.93 -7.32
N SER A 103 -3.52 19.60 -6.05
CA SER A 103 -3.57 20.58 -4.94
C SER A 103 -3.40 19.88 -3.59
N TYR A 104 -3.18 20.65 -2.52
CA TYR A 104 -3.19 20.11 -1.15
C TYR A 104 -4.57 19.52 -0.78
N GLU A 105 -5.66 20.19 -1.14
CA GLU A 105 -7.02 19.71 -0.89
C GLU A 105 -7.29 18.33 -1.53
N ALA A 106 -6.65 18.04 -2.67
CA ALA A 106 -6.75 16.74 -3.33
C ALA A 106 -6.12 15.58 -2.54
N LEU A 107 -5.39 15.85 -1.46
CA LEU A 107 -4.85 14.82 -0.56
C LEU A 107 -5.82 14.46 0.58
N GLU A 108 -6.98 15.14 0.69
CA GLU A 108 -7.97 14.83 1.70
C GLU A 108 -8.64 13.48 1.42
N GLY A 109 -8.41 12.52 2.32
CA GLY A 109 -8.93 11.15 2.20
C GLY A 109 -8.15 10.30 1.20
N GLY A 110 -7.58 9.21 1.67
CA GLY A 110 -6.87 8.25 0.83
C GLY A 110 -6.46 7.00 1.60
N LEU A 111 -5.77 6.10 0.91
CA LEU A 111 -5.43 4.77 1.43
C LEU A 111 -3.93 4.63 1.66
N VAL A 112 -3.53 4.20 2.86
CA VAL A 112 -2.11 4.08 3.24
C VAL A 112 -1.35 3.15 2.29
N GLN A 113 -1.96 2.02 1.91
CA GLN A 113 -1.41 1.07 0.96
C GLN A 113 -1.15 1.71 -0.41
N ASP A 114 -1.99 2.67 -0.82
CA ASP A 114 -1.84 3.34 -2.10
C ASP A 114 -0.66 4.33 -2.08
N ALA A 115 -0.51 5.09 -1.01
CA ALA A 115 0.67 5.94 -0.81
C ALA A 115 1.96 5.11 -0.72
N LEU A 116 1.92 3.92 -0.09
CA LEU A 116 3.08 3.03 -0.05
C LEU A 116 3.50 2.58 -1.45
N VAL A 117 2.54 2.25 -2.33
CA VAL A 117 2.82 1.95 -3.74
C VAL A 117 3.44 3.16 -4.44
N ASP A 118 2.85 4.35 -4.27
CA ASP A 118 3.34 5.58 -4.92
C ASP A 118 4.76 5.95 -4.45
N LEU A 119 5.13 5.61 -3.22
CA LEU A 119 6.45 5.88 -2.65
C LEU A 119 7.50 4.80 -2.98
N THR A 120 7.09 3.58 -3.36
CA THR A 120 8.02 2.44 -3.45
C THR A 120 8.03 1.74 -4.80
N GLY A 121 6.98 1.91 -5.61
CA GLY A 121 6.72 1.11 -6.79
C GLY A 121 6.44 -0.37 -6.51
N GLY A 122 6.18 -0.74 -5.26
CA GLY A 122 5.75 -2.07 -4.84
C GLY A 122 4.28 -2.33 -5.15
N ALA A 123 3.69 -3.29 -4.43
CA ALA A 123 2.27 -3.62 -4.51
C ALA A 123 1.62 -3.52 -3.13
N GLY A 124 0.47 -2.86 -3.06
CA GLY A 124 -0.20 -2.48 -1.82
C GLY A 124 -1.37 -3.41 -1.49
N GLU A 125 -1.48 -3.82 -0.23
CA GLU A 125 -2.61 -4.61 0.28
C GLU A 125 -3.08 -4.07 1.62
N GLU A 126 -4.39 -4.14 1.87
CA GLU A 126 -4.97 -3.89 3.17
C GLU A 126 -5.70 -5.15 3.65
N ILE A 127 -5.30 -5.66 4.81
CA ILE A 127 -6.03 -6.71 5.50
C ILE A 127 -6.92 -6.05 6.54
N ASP A 128 -8.20 -6.01 6.21
CA ASP A 128 -9.24 -5.56 7.09
C ASP A 128 -9.54 -6.62 8.16
N MET A 129 -9.06 -6.45 9.39
CA MET A 129 -9.05 -7.54 10.38
C MET A 129 -10.44 -8.02 10.83
N ARG A 130 -11.51 -7.25 10.59
CA ARG A 130 -12.91 -7.63 10.88
C ARG A 130 -13.62 -8.24 9.67
N SER A 131 -12.96 -8.35 8.51
CA SER A 131 -13.52 -9.08 7.37
C SER A 131 -13.71 -10.56 7.72
N GLY A 132 -14.70 -11.21 7.09
CA GLY A 132 -14.98 -12.62 7.37
C GLY A 132 -13.76 -13.51 7.12
N GLU A 133 -13.02 -13.26 6.04
CA GLU A 133 -11.80 -13.99 5.70
C GLU A 133 -10.70 -13.77 6.73
N ALA A 134 -10.44 -12.53 7.14
CA ALA A 134 -9.43 -12.23 8.14
C ALA A 134 -9.77 -12.85 9.50
N GLN A 135 -11.04 -12.92 9.87
CA GLN A 135 -11.49 -13.58 11.10
C GLN A 135 -11.25 -15.10 11.06
N LEU A 136 -11.44 -15.75 9.92
CA LEU A 136 -11.11 -17.17 9.72
C LEU A 136 -9.59 -17.40 9.80
N ASP A 137 -8.81 -16.53 9.16
CA ASP A 137 -7.35 -16.60 9.18
C ASP A 137 -6.76 -16.28 10.57
N LEU A 138 -7.42 -15.41 11.35
CA LEU A 138 -7.11 -15.16 12.75
C LEU A 138 -7.38 -16.39 13.61
N ALA A 139 -8.57 -16.98 13.49
CA ALA A 139 -8.98 -18.14 14.28
C ALA A 139 -8.11 -19.38 14.00
N SER A 140 -7.68 -19.57 12.76
CA SER A 140 -6.76 -20.65 12.38
C SER A 140 -5.28 -20.36 12.70
N GLY A 141 -4.95 -19.14 13.13
CA GLY A 141 -3.57 -18.69 13.35
C GLY A 141 -2.77 -18.43 12.06
N ARG A 142 -3.41 -18.54 10.89
CA ARG A 142 -2.78 -18.33 9.58
C ARG A 142 -2.32 -16.88 9.39
N LEU A 143 -3.09 -15.90 9.89
CA LEU A 143 -2.73 -14.48 9.76
C LEU A 143 -1.40 -14.16 10.48
N TRP A 144 -1.16 -14.78 11.63
CA TRP A 144 0.11 -14.64 12.34
C TRP A 144 1.29 -15.20 11.53
N SER A 145 1.11 -16.39 10.95
CA SER A 145 2.13 -17.01 10.08
C SER A 145 2.39 -16.17 8.83
N GLN A 146 1.37 -15.54 8.25
CA GLN A 146 1.52 -14.60 7.13
C GLN A 146 2.33 -13.37 7.53
N LEU A 147 2.06 -12.75 8.69
CA LEU A 147 2.83 -11.60 9.17
C LEU A 147 4.31 -11.94 9.41
N LEU A 148 4.59 -13.11 9.98
CA LEU A 148 5.96 -13.60 10.13
C LEU A 148 6.64 -13.75 8.74
N ARG A 149 5.93 -14.34 7.77
CA ARG A 149 6.42 -14.47 6.39
C ARG A 149 6.69 -13.11 5.74
N PHE A 150 5.76 -12.17 5.83
CA PHE A 150 5.93 -10.83 5.26
C PHE A 150 7.13 -10.09 5.87
N LYS A 151 7.32 -10.22 7.18
CA LYS A 151 8.48 -9.63 7.85
C LYS A 151 9.80 -10.30 7.44
N GLN A 152 9.80 -11.61 7.22
CA GLN A 152 10.97 -12.35 6.73
C GLN A 152 11.35 -11.98 5.29
N GLU A 153 10.37 -11.76 4.42
CA GLU A 153 10.59 -11.29 3.04
C GLU A 153 10.99 -9.81 2.98
N GLY A 154 10.96 -9.09 4.10
CA GLY A 154 11.37 -7.68 4.17
C GLY A 154 10.31 -6.70 3.64
N PHE A 155 9.05 -7.11 3.56
CA PHE A 155 7.95 -6.24 3.15
C PHE A 155 7.67 -5.15 4.20
N LEU A 156 7.13 -4.03 3.74
CA LEU A 156 6.72 -2.95 4.63
C LEU A 156 5.38 -3.30 5.25
N LEU A 157 5.28 -3.08 6.56
CA LEU A 157 4.09 -3.38 7.33
C LEU A 157 3.67 -2.14 8.12
N GLY A 158 2.39 -1.81 8.02
CA GLY A 158 1.72 -0.78 8.81
C GLY A 158 0.47 -1.32 9.47
N ALA A 159 -0.09 -0.55 10.40
CA ALA A 159 -1.33 -0.86 11.08
C ALA A 159 -2.22 0.37 11.15
N GLY A 160 -3.52 0.20 10.91
CA GLY A 160 -4.52 1.25 11.09
C GLY A 160 -5.31 1.01 12.36
N SER A 161 -5.40 2.02 13.22
CA SER A 161 -6.34 1.99 14.36
C SER A 161 -7.78 2.17 13.87
N PRO A 162 -8.79 1.71 14.64
CA PRO A 162 -10.20 1.89 14.29
C PRO A 162 -10.58 3.35 14.01
N SER A 163 -11.62 3.52 13.19
CA SER A 163 -12.20 4.83 12.90
C SER A 163 -12.64 5.53 14.18
N GLY A 164 -12.14 6.74 14.36
CA GLY A 164 -12.39 7.66 15.45
C GLY A 164 -11.73 8.99 15.09
N SER A 165 -11.97 10.07 15.84
CA SER A 165 -11.16 11.27 15.65
C SER A 165 -9.75 11.01 16.19
N ASP A 166 -8.71 11.47 15.49
CA ASP A 166 -7.29 11.43 15.89
C ASP A 166 -6.96 12.04 17.27
N VAL A 167 -7.96 12.62 17.93
CA VAL A 167 -7.92 13.19 19.27
C VAL A 167 -8.30 12.18 20.35
N HIS A 168 -8.94 11.06 19.98
CA HIS A 168 -9.35 10.03 20.91
C HIS A 168 -8.21 9.04 21.11
N ILE A 169 -7.38 9.32 22.09
CA ILE A 169 -6.45 8.34 22.62
C ILE A 169 -7.29 7.37 23.44
N SER A 170 -7.22 6.07 23.12
CA SER A 170 -7.84 5.05 23.96
C SER A 170 -7.29 5.14 25.39
N SER A 171 -8.03 4.62 26.37
CA SER A 171 -7.49 4.47 27.74
C SER A 171 -6.18 3.67 27.77
N SER A 172 -5.93 2.87 26.74
CA SER A 172 -4.73 2.06 26.56
C SER A 172 -3.57 2.76 25.83
N GLY A 173 -3.71 4.03 25.44
CA GLY A 173 -2.65 4.82 24.81
C GLY A 173 -2.57 4.73 23.27
N ILE A 174 -3.57 4.16 22.61
CA ILE A 174 -3.64 4.07 21.14
C ILE A 174 -4.50 5.21 20.59
N VAL A 175 -3.87 6.10 19.83
CA VAL A 175 -4.52 7.11 18.99
C VAL A 175 -5.41 6.42 17.94
N GLN A 176 -6.71 6.72 17.95
CA GLN A 176 -7.69 6.22 16.97
C GLN A 176 -7.64 7.05 15.68
N GLY A 177 -8.12 6.52 14.54
CA GLY A 177 -8.05 7.21 13.23
C GLY A 177 -6.64 7.31 12.62
N HIS A 178 -5.63 6.79 13.33
CA HIS A 178 -4.23 6.96 13.04
C HIS A 178 -3.58 5.67 12.53
N ALA A 179 -2.52 5.81 11.73
CA ALA A 179 -1.71 4.70 11.27
C ALA A 179 -0.31 4.64 11.90
N TYR A 180 0.15 3.42 12.09
CA TYR A 180 1.35 3.05 12.82
C TYR A 180 2.23 2.17 11.95
N SER A 181 3.54 2.15 12.21
CA SER A 181 4.45 1.22 11.54
C SER A 181 4.61 -0.06 12.35
N ILE A 182 4.54 -1.22 11.70
CA ILE A 182 4.89 -2.50 12.33
C ILE A 182 6.37 -2.75 12.06
N LEU A 183 7.19 -2.58 13.10
CA LEU A 183 8.64 -2.71 12.99
C LEU A 183 9.10 -4.17 13.06
N GLN A 184 8.53 -4.93 13.99
CA GLN A 184 8.89 -6.32 14.22
C GLN A 184 7.67 -7.18 14.52
N VAL A 185 7.76 -8.44 14.09
CA VAL A 185 6.82 -9.50 14.42
C VAL A 185 7.66 -10.66 14.94
N ARG A 186 7.45 -11.06 16.20
CA ARG A 186 8.32 -12.02 16.88
C ARG A 186 7.50 -13.03 17.68
N GLU A 187 7.93 -14.29 17.61
CA GLU A 187 7.45 -15.33 18.51
C GLU A 187 8.62 -15.78 19.39
N VAL A 188 8.52 -15.54 20.70
CA VAL A 188 9.62 -15.81 21.64
C VAL A 188 9.07 -16.37 22.94
N ASP A 189 9.62 -17.50 23.38
CA ASP A 189 9.26 -18.16 24.64
C ASP A 189 7.73 -18.38 24.79
N GLY A 190 7.05 -18.67 23.68
CA GLY A 190 5.60 -18.89 23.62
C GLY A 190 4.75 -17.61 23.47
N HIS A 191 5.37 -16.43 23.50
CA HIS A 191 4.69 -15.15 23.33
C HIS A 191 4.76 -14.67 21.88
N LYS A 192 3.60 -14.26 21.34
CA LYS A 192 3.46 -13.62 20.03
C LYS A 192 3.40 -12.11 20.25
N LEU A 193 4.45 -11.41 19.82
CA LEU A 193 4.65 -10.00 20.11
C LEU A 193 4.87 -9.21 18.81
N VAL A 194 4.27 -8.03 18.75
CA VAL A 194 4.47 -7.06 17.66
C VAL A 194 5.09 -5.80 18.23
N GLN A 195 6.09 -5.27 17.52
CA GLN A 195 6.69 -3.97 17.82
C GLN A 195 6.09 -2.95 16.88
N ILE A 196 5.50 -1.91 17.45
CA ILE A 196 4.75 -0.89 16.72
C ILE A 196 5.39 0.45 16.99
N ARG A 197 5.32 1.33 16.01
CA ARG A 197 5.77 2.71 16.14
C ARG A 197 4.67 3.69 15.79
N ASN A 198 4.42 4.61 16.72
CA ASN A 198 3.65 5.81 16.48
C ASN A 198 4.54 6.88 15.81
N PRO A 199 4.23 7.32 14.57
CA PRO A 199 5.04 8.32 13.87
C PRO A 199 5.05 9.69 14.55
N TRP A 200 4.03 10.04 15.32
CA TRP A 200 3.96 11.33 16.01
C TRP A 200 4.94 11.43 17.18
N ALA A 201 5.42 10.28 17.70
CA ALA A 201 6.30 10.19 18.86
C ALA A 201 5.90 11.19 19.95
N ASN A 202 4.59 11.35 20.18
CA ASN A 202 4.08 12.09 21.32
C ASN A 202 4.31 11.25 22.58
N GLU A 203 4.27 11.85 23.76
CA GLU A 203 4.51 11.16 25.05
C GLU A 203 3.46 10.09 25.39
N VAL A 204 2.61 9.70 24.43
CA VAL A 204 1.52 8.77 24.60
C VAL A 204 1.84 7.49 23.86
N GLU A 205 2.23 6.49 24.65
CA GLU A 205 2.55 5.14 24.22
C GLU A 205 1.57 4.15 24.85
N TRP A 206 1.55 2.95 24.28
CA TRP A 206 0.83 1.82 24.84
C TRP A 206 1.19 1.60 26.31
N ASN A 207 0.19 1.53 27.17
CA ASN A 207 0.38 1.38 28.62
C ASN A 207 -0.09 0.02 29.17
N GLY A 208 -0.46 -0.92 28.29
CA GLY A 208 -0.92 -2.26 28.66
C GLY A 208 0.20 -3.30 28.75
N HIS A 209 -0.14 -4.57 28.55
CA HIS A 209 0.81 -5.69 28.58
C HIS A 209 1.92 -5.50 27.54
N TRP A 210 3.17 -5.75 27.94
CA TRP A 210 4.39 -5.52 27.13
C TRP A 210 4.73 -4.06 26.79
N SER A 211 4.04 -3.09 27.38
CA SER A 211 4.50 -1.70 27.40
C SER A 211 5.91 -1.56 28.00
N ASP A 212 6.57 -0.44 27.74
CA ASP A 212 7.92 -0.16 28.22
C ASP A 212 8.09 -0.27 29.75
N SER A 213 7.03 0.03 30.50
CA SER A 213 6.98 -0.09 31.97
C SER A 213 6.36 -1.42 32.47
N SER A 214 6.00 -2.33 31.57
CA SER A 214 5.33 -3.59 31.93
C SER A 214 6.21 -4.49 32.79
N SER A 215 5.63 -5.08 33.84
CA SER A 215 6.29 -6.09 34.68
C SER A 215 6.50 -7.44 33.98
N GLU A 216 5.91 -7.65 32.78
CA GLU A 216 6.11 -8.89 32.00
C GLU A 216 7.51 -9.01 31.40
N TRP A 217 8.26 -7.90 31.34
CA TRP A 217 9.61 -7.91 30.82
C TRP A 217 10.62 -8.58 31.76
N THR A 218 11.07 -9.77 31.40
CA THR A 218 12.24 -10.41 32.00
C THR A 218 13.53 -10.00 31.29
N ASP A 219 14.67 -10.00 32.00
CA ASP A 219 15.98 -9.66 31.40
C ASP A 219 16.31 -10.52 30.17
N ARG A 220 15.90 -11.79 30.20
CA ARG A 220 16.02 -12.71 29.06
C ARG A 220 15.25 -12.21 27.83
N LEU A 221 14.01 -11.76 28.00
CA LEU A 221 13.18 -11.28 26.89
C LEU A 221 13.65 -9.92 26.38
N LYS A 222 14.07 -9.02 27.29
CA LYS A 222 14.68 -7.74 26.93
C LYS A 222 15.89 -7.96 26.02
N HIS A 223 16.77 -8.89 26.38
CA HIS A 223 17.94 -9.22 25.56
C HIS A 223 17.56 -9.86 24.21
N LYS A 224 16.62 -10.83 24.19
CA LYS A 224 16.20 -11.49 22.94
C LYS A 224 15.55 -10.55 21.94
N LEU A 225 14.70 -9.63 22.41
CA LEU A 225 13.99 -8.66 21.58
C LEU A 225 14.76 -7.35 21.39
N LYS A 226 15.94 -7.23 21.99
CA LYS A 226 16.74 -6.00 22.04
C LYS A 226 15.90 -4.80 22.49
N HIS A 227 15.00 -5.02 23.43
CA HIS A 227 14.12 -3.99 23.96
C HIS A 227 14.94 -3.01 24.80
N VAL A 228 14.80 -1.72 24.50
CA VAL A 228 15.37 -0.61 25.27
C VAL A 228 14.22 0.01 26.05
N PRO A 229 14.20 -0.08 27.39
CA PRO A 229 13.11 0.46 28.18
C PRO A 229 13.07 1.99 28.16
N GLN A 230 11.86 2.56 28.23
CA GLN A 230 11.61 3.99 28.46
C GLN A 230 12.18 4.91 27.38
N SER A 231 12.26 4.42 26.15
CA SER A 231 12.54 5.30 25.02
C SER A 231 11.25 6.04 24.68
N LYS A 232 11.17 7.34 24.97
CA LYS A 232 10.08 8.23 24.51
C LYS A 232 10.18 8.49 22.99
N ASP A 233 10.27 7.43 22.21
CA ASP A 233 10.46 7.45 20.75
C ASP A 233 9.21 7.02 19.99
N GLY A 234 8.12 6.71 20.70
CA GLY A 234 6.87 6.24 20.15
C GLY A 234 6.91 4.76 19.76
N ILE A 235 7.96 4.02 20.10
CA ILE A 235 8.10 2.59 19.81
C ILE A 235 7.70 1.79 21.04
N PHE A 236 6.75 0.88 20.89
CA PHE A 236 6.32 0.00 21.96
C PHE A 236 6.08 -1.42 21.44
N TRP A 237 6.14 -2.38 22.36
CA TRP A 237 5.70 -3.74 22.10
C TRP A 237 4.29 -3.97 22.63
N MET A 238 3.56 -4.87 21.99
CA MET A 238 2.29 -5.38 22.52
C MET A 238 2.09 -6.84 22.14
N SER A 239 1.19 -7.51 22.84
CA SER A 239 0.79 -8.87 22.50
C SER A 239 0.00 -8.89 21.18
N TRP A 240 0.08 -10.01 20.46
CA TRP A 240 -0.75 -10.21 19.27
C TRP A 240 -2.25 -10.22 19.60
N GLN A 241 -2.64 -10.62 20.82
CA GLN A 241 -4.03 -10.52 21.26
C GLN A 241 -4.47 -9.05 21.40
N ASP A 242 -3.65 -8.21 22.05
CA ASP A 242 -3.97 -6.79 22.22
C ASP A 242 -4.01 -6.06 20.87
N PHE A 243 -3.13 -6.44 19.94
CA PHE A 243 -3.14 -5.90 18.59
C PHE A 243 -4.48 -6.13 17.89
N GLN A 244 -5.03 -7.36 17.97
CA GLN A 244 -6.33 -7.69 17.37
C GLN A 244 -7.49 -6.90 17.97
N ILE A 245 -7.39 -6.53 19.25
CA ILE A 245 -8.42 -5.75 19.95
C ILE A 245 -8.33 -4.27 19.55
N HIS A 246 -7.12 -3.74 19.45
CA HIS A 246 -6.90 -2.30 19.33
C HIS A 246 -6.69 -1.78 17.92
N PHE A 247 -6.36 -2.64 16.96
CA PHE A 247 -6.16 -2.27 15.56
C PHE A 247 -7.29 -2.78 14.67
N ARG A 248 -7.48 -2.13 13.53
CA ARG A 248 -8.55 -2.42 12.56
C ARG A 248 -8.01 -3.03 11.27
N SER A 249 -6.91 -2.49 10.78
CA SER A 249 -6.34 -2.81 9.48
C SER A 249 -4.86 -3.08 9.59
N ILE A 250 -4.36 -3.94 8.72
CA ILE A 250 -2.92 -4.14 8.50
C ILE A 250 -2.63 -3.72 7.06
N TYR A 251 -1.70 -2.80 6.89
CA TYR A 251 -1.23 -2.36 5.58
C TYR A 251 0.04 -3.12 5.22
N ILE A 252 0.10 -3.67 4.02
CA ILE A 252 1.27 -4.37 3.50
C ILE A 252 1.69 -3.70 2.20
N CYS A 253 2.98 -3.44 2.06
CA CYS A 253 3.56 -3.11 0.76
C CYS A 253 4.66 -4.10 0.43
N ARG A 254 4.38 -4.94 -0.57
CA ARG A 254 5.30 -5.94 -1.08
C ARG A 254 6.23 -5.27 -2.08
N ILE A 255 7.52 -5.29 -1.77
CA ILE A 255 8.52 -4.68 -2.65
C ILE A 255 9.36 -5.79 -3.22
N TYR A 256 9.20 -6.00 -4.52
CA TYR A 256 9.93 -6.99 -5.28
C TYR A 256 11.10 -6.33 -6.01
N PRO A 257 12.22 -7.04 -6.19
CA PRO A 257 13.27 -6.63 -7.11
C PRO A 257 12.73 -6.43 -8.52
N SER A 258 13.34 -5.53 -9.29
CA SER A 258 12.92 -5.20 -10.67
C SER A 258 12.89 -6.43 -11.58
N GLU A 259 13.76 -7.39 -11.34
CA GLU A 259 13.90 -8.60 -12.17
C GLU A 259 12.72 -9.56 -12.01
N MET A 260 11.99 -9.46 -10.88
CA MET A 260 10.83 -10.29 -10.60
C MET A 260 9.54 -9.71 -11.18
N ARG A 261 9.56 -8.46 -11.68
CA ARG A 261 8.39 -7.73 -12.13
C ARG A 261 8.26 -7.78 -13.64
N HIS A 262 7.17 -8.38 -14.10
CA HIS A 262 6.77 -8.39 -15.51
C HIS A 262 5.51 -7.55 -15.68
N THR A 263 5.57 -6.49 -16.47
CA THR A 263 4.48 -5.50 -16.58
C THR A 263 4.04 -5.34 -18.02
N VAL A 264 2.74 -5.24 -18.23
CA VAL A 264 2.11 -4.89 -19.52
C VAL A 264 1.08 -3.80 -19.31
N HIS A 265 1.04 -2.85 -20.25
CA HIS A 265 0.04 -1.79 -20.27
C HIS A 265 -1.11 -2.19 -21.19
N GLY A 266 -2.34 -1.90 -20.77
CA GLY A 266 -3.55 -2.16 -21.54
C GLY A 266 -4.57 -1.06 -21.38
N GLN A 267 -5.70 -1.19 -22.08
CA GLN A 267 -6.84 -0.29 -21.95
C GLN A 267 -8.15 -1.02 -22.26
N TRP A 268 -9.18 -0.71 -21.48
CA TRP A 268 -10.57 -0.97 -21.86
C TRP A 268 -11.04 0.22 -22.68
N ARG A 269 -11.36 0.03 -23.96
CA ARG A 269 -11.76 1.11 -24.85
C ARG A 269 -12.58 0.61 -26.04
N GLY A 270 -13.73 1.24 -26.29
CA GLY A 270 -14.64 0.85 -27.36
C GLY A 270 -15.00 -0.64 -27.26
N TYR A 271 -14.65 -1.41 -28.29
CA TYR A 271 -14.95 -2.84 -28.33
C TYR A 271 -14.20 -3.66 -27.27
N SER A 272 -13.08 -3.17 -26.71
CA SER A 272 -12.34 -3.91 -25.67
C SER A 272 -12.84 -3.63 -24.25
N ALA A 273 -13.83 -2.75 -24.08
CA ALA A 273 -14.51 -2.53 -22.80
C ALA A 273 -15.67 -3.52 -22.63
N GLY A 274 -15.32 -4.80 -22.48
CA GLY A 274 -16.26 -5.92 -22.60
C GLY A 274 -17.08 -6.25 -21.35
N GLY A 275 -16.71 -5.71 -20.18
CA GLY A 275 -17.34 -6.03 -18.89
C GLY A 275 -16.99 -7.41 -18.35
N CYS A 276 -17.61 -7.79 -17.24
CA CYS A 276 -17.36 -9.08 -16.58
C CYS A 276 -17.97 -10.27 -17.34
N GLN A 277 -17.73 -11.48 -16.83
CA GLN A 277 -18.20 -12.76 -17.41
C GLN A 277 -19.73 -12.90 -17.53
N ASP A 278 -20.50 -12.03 -16.87
CA ASP A 278 -21.96 -12.01 -16.97
C ASP A 278 -22.45 -11.39 -18.29
N TYR A 279 -21.56 -10.81 -19.09
CA TYR A 279 -21.88 -10.15 -20.36
C TYR A 279 -21.29 -10.87 -21.56
N ASP A 280 -22.03 -10.88 -22.66
CA ASP A 280 -21.64 -11.48 -23.94
C ASP A 280 -20.33 -10.95 -24.51
N THR A 281 -20.02 -9.69 -24.19
CA THR A 281 -18.85 -8.95 -24.67
C THR A 281 -17.58 -9.23 -23.87
N TRP A 282 -17.63 -10.02 -22.79
CA TRP A 282 -16.49 -10.20 -21.88
C TRP A 282 -15.23 -10.74 -22.57
N HIS A 283 -15.40 -11.61 -23.57
CA HIS A 283 -14.28 -12.19 -24.33
C HIS A 283 -13.55 -11.13 -25.17
N GLN A 284 -14.15 -9.96 -25.38
CA GLN A 284 -13.57 -8.85 -26.15
C GLN A 284 -12.56 -8.04 -25.33
N ASN A 285 -12.57 -8.18 -24.00
CA ASN A 285 -11.56 -7.57 -23.15
C ASN A 285 -10.15 -7.92 -23.60
N PRO A 286 -9.14 -7.07 -23.31
CA PRO A 286 -7.75 -7.42 -23.51
C PRO A 286 -7.42 -8.72 -22.78
N GLN A 287 -6.59 -9.56 -23.39
CA GLN A 287 -6.17 -10.83 -22.80
C GLN A 287 -4.66 -10.95 -22.88
N PHE A 288 -4.05 -11.51 -21.86
CA PHE A 288 -2.60 -11.61 -21.74
C PHE A 288 -2.21 -13.06 -21.47
N LYS A 289 -1.23 -13.56 -22.20
CA LYS A 289 -0.67 -14.87 -22.01
C LYS A 289 0.49 -14.81 -21.03
N LEU A 290 0.41 -15.65 -20.01
CA LEU A 290 1.46 -15.86 -19.02
C LEU A 290 2.08 -17.24 -19.26
N THR A 291 3.39 -17.32 -19.53
CA THR A 291 4.08 -18.60 -19.77
C THR A 291 5.39 -18.66 -19.01
N ALA A 292 5.55 -19.70 -18.19
CA ALA A 292 6.81 -20.03 -17.55
C ALA A 292 7.83 -20.51 -18.60
N THR A 293 9.09 -20.13 -18.43
CA THR A 293 10.17 -20.38 -19.37
C THR A 293 11.37 -21.04 -18.68
N GLY A 294 12.28 -21.62 -19.47
CA GLY A 294 13.47 -22.27 -18.96
C GLY A 294 13.16 -23.47 -18.05
N GLN A 295 13.93 -23.62 -16.98
CA GLN A 295 13.80 -24.75 -16.04
C GLN A 295 12.51 -24.66 -15.21
N ASP A 296 12.03 -23.44 -14.94
CA ASP A 296 10.84 -23.19 -14.13
C ASP A 296 9.55 -23.66 -14.82
N ALA A 297 9.57 -23.82 -16.15
CA ALA A 297 8.41 -24.33 -16.90
C ALA A 297 7.97 -25.75 -16.49
N SER A 298 8.82 -26.50 -15.77
CA SER A 298 8.52 -27.86 -15.31
C SER A 298 8.03 -27.93 -13.86
N PHE A 299 8.01 -26.82 -13.13
CA PHE A 299 7.68 -26.79 -11.71
C PHE A 299 6.53 -25.82 -11.41
N PRO A 300 5.76 -26.04 -10.33
CA PRO A 300 4.78 -25.06 -9.88
C PRO A 300 5.46 -23.73 -9.56
N ILE A 301 4.92 -22.63 -10.10
CA ILE A 301 5.46 -21.29 -9.88
C ILE A 301 4.54 -20.48 -8.97
N HIS A 302 5.13 -19.77 -8.02
CA HIS A 302 4.39 -18.83 -7.19
C HIS A 302 4.30 -17.48 -7.90
N VAL A 303 3.09 -16.95 -8.06
CA VAL A 303 2.84 -15.67 -8.71
C VAL A 303 2.00 -14.77 -7.81
N PHE A 304 2.35 -13.49 -7.82
CA PHE A 304 1.55 -12.43 -7.25
C PHE A 304 1.19 -11.47 -8.39
N ILE A 305 -0.09 -11.35 -8.71
CA ILE A 305 -0.58 -10.61 -9.86
C ILE A 305 -1.32 -9.38 -9.34
N THR A 306 -1.09 -8.24 -9.98
CA THR A 306 -1.74 -6.96 -9.67
C THR A 306 -2.36 -6.38 -10.93
N LEU A 307 -3.57 -5.83 -10.79
CA LEU A 307 -4.22 -5.03 -11.83
C LEU A 307 -4.50 -3.65 -11.25
N THR A 308 -3.79 -2.64 -11.77
CA THR A 308 -4.00 -1.23 -11.43
C THR A 308 -4.81 -0.57 -12.53
N GLN A 309 -6.00 -0.04 -12.22
CA GLN A 309 -6.70 0.83 -13.15
C GLN A 309 -6.07 2.21 -13.15
N GLY A 310 -5.83 2.74 -14.34
CA GLY A 310 -5.40 4.11 -14.52
C GLY A 310 -6.60 5.05 -14.54
N VAL A 311 -6.47 6.16 -13.84
CA VAL A 311 -7.48 7.23 -13.88
C VAL A 311 -7.30 8.06 -15.15
N GLY A 312 -8.38 8.25 -15.91
CA GLY A 312 -8.37 9.16 -17.05
C GLY A 312 -8.23 10.61 -16.58
N PHE A 313 -7.31 11.37 -17.18
CA PHE A 313 -7.21 12.82 -16.95
C PHE A 313 -8.50 13.51 -17.42
N SER A 314 -9.38 13.89 -16.49
CA SER A 314 -10.55 14.69 -16.84
C SER A 314 -10.11 16.09 -17.26
N ARG A 315 -10.13 16.36 -18.56
CA ARG A 315 -9.92 17.69 -19.15
C ARG A 315 -11.11 18.64 -18.96
N THR A 316 -12.24 18.17 -18.42
CA THR A 316 -13.53 18.88 -18.45
C THR A 316 -13.92 19.52 -17.12
N ALA A 317 -13.25 19.21 -16.01
CA ALA A 317 -13.39 19.96 -14.76
C ALA A 317 -12.38 21.11 -14.72
N ALA A 318 -12.85 22.34 -14.48
CA ALA A 318 -12.00 23.50 -14.25
C ALA A 318 -11.28 23.34 -12.89
N GLY A 319 -10.16 22.64 -12.91
CA GLY A 319 -9.30 22.38 -11.77
C GLY A 319 -8.28 21.32 -12.16
N PHE A 320 -6.99 21.60 -11.96
CA PHE A 320 -5.94 20.60 -12.15
C PHE A 320 -6.14 19.50 -11.11
N ARG A 321 -6.94 18.47 -11.40
CA ARG A 321 -7.03 17.23 -10.61
C ARG A 321 -6.29 16.16 -11.39
N ASN A 322 -5.00 16.01 -11.06
CA ASN A 322 -4.07 15.20 -11.82
C ASN A 322 -4.05 13.73 -11.34
N TYR A 323 -4.53 13.46 -10.13
CA TYR A 323 -4.62 12.13 -9.55
C TYR A 323 -5.77 12.10 -8.53
N GLN A 324 -6.79 11.28 -8.76
CA GLN A 324 -7.99 11.25 -7.93
C GLN A 324 -7.76 10.40 -6.68
N SER A 325 -8.18 10.90 -5.52
CA SER A 325 -8.24 10.11 -4.29
C SER A 325 -9.23 8.96 -4.45
N SER A 326 -9.04 7.89 -3.67
CA SER A 326 -9.85 6.66 -3.66
C SER A 326 -11.35 6.87 -3.38
N HIS A 327 -11.78 8.09 -3.09
CA HIS A 327 -13.16 8.48 -2.82
C HIS A 327 -13.86 9.20 -3.99
N ASP A 328 -13.18 9.47 -5.11
CA ASP A 328 -13.83 10.11 -6.27
C ASP A 328 -14.62 9.10 -7.11
N SER A 329 -15.80 9.50 -7.56
CA SER A 329 -16.90 8.65 -8.07
C SER A 329 -16.66 8.09 -9.49
N LEU A 330 -15.40 7.99 -9.92
CA LEU A 330 -14.99 7.69 -11.29
C LEU A 330 -14.14 6.42 -11.42
N MET A 331 -13.85 5.74 -10.31
CA MET A 331 -13.18 4.44 -10.32
C MET A 331 -14.19 3.34 -10.65
N PHE A 332 -13.76 2.37 -11.47
CA PHE A 332 -14.59 1.23 -11.83
C PHE A 332 -14.38 0.09 -10.84
N TYR A 333 -15.41 -0.74 -10.69
CA TYR A 333 -15.21 -2.04 -10.07
C TYR A 333 -14.40 -2.91 -11.03
N ILE A 334 -13.17 -3.23 -10.66
CA ILE A 334 -12.26 -4.00 -11.52
C ILE A 334 -12.05 -5.40 -10.96
N GLY A 335 -11.81 -6.34 -11.87
CA GLY A 335 -11.56 -7.74 -11.58
C GLY A 335 -10.61 -8.35 -12.60
N MET A 336 -10.05 -9.51 -12.27
CA MET A 336 -9.31 -10.32 -13.24
C MET A 336 -9.63 -11.80 -13.09
N ARG A 337 -9.45 -12.53 -14.20
CA ARG A 337 -9.62 -13.98 -14.28
C ARG A 337 -8.36 -14.61 -14.87
N ILE A 338 -7.89 -15.67 -14.23
CA ILE A 338 -6.76 -16.47 -14.69
C ILE A 338 -7.31 -17.80 -15.18
N LEU A 339 -7.04 -18.09 -16.46
CA LEU A 339 -7.64 -19.18 -17.19
C LEU A 339 -6.59 -20.14 -17.77
N LYS A 340 -6.94 -21.42 -17.84
CA LYS A 340 -6.15 -22.49 -18.44
C LYS A 340 -6.54 -22.73 -19.90
N THR A 341 -6.55 -21.67 -20.70
CA THR A 341 -6.91 -21.73 -22.14
C THR A 341 -5.73 -22.14 -23.04
N ARG A 342 -4.63 -22.64 -22.45
CA ARG A 342 -3.41 -23.05 -23.18
C ARG A 342 -2.86 -21.90 -24.04
N GLY A 343 -2.85 -20.69 -23.48
CA GLY A 343 -2.37 -19.47 -24.13
C GLY A 343 -3.21 -19.02 -25.33
N ARG A 344 -4.49 -19.40 -25.40
CA ARG A 344 -5.42 -18.94 -26.44
C ARG A 344 -6.37 -17.90 -25.86
N ARG A 345 -6.87 -17.01 -26.71
CA ARG A 345 -7.99 -16.13 -26.33
C ARG A 345 -9.14 -16.97 -25.82
N ALA A 346 -9.64 -16.61 -24.64
CA ALA A 346 -10.82 -17.18 -24.06
C ALA A 346 -12.02 -16.93 -24.98
N ALA A 347 -12.79 -17.99 -25.20
CA ALA A 347 -14.02 -17.96 -25.99
C ALA A 347 -15.17 -17.39 -25.16
N TYR A 348 -16.34 -17.21 -25.78
CA TYR A 348 -17.55 -16.72 -25.13
C TYR A 348 -17.95 -17.54 -23.87
N ASN A 349 -17.86 -18.87 -23.94
CA ASN A 349 -18.09 -19.74 -22.79
C ASN A 349 -16.75 -20.20 -22.20
N ILE A 350 -16.61 -20.07 -20.88
CA ILE A 350 -15.51 -20.67 -20.12
C ILE A 350 -16.08 -21.87 -19.39
N TYR A 351 -15.41 -23.01 -19.47
CA TYR A 351 -15.78 -24.13 -18.62
C TYR A 351 -15.19 -23.94 -17.22
N LEU A 352 -15.91 -24.38 -16.17
CA LEU A 352 -15.46 -24.23 -14.79
C LEU A 352 -14.02 -24.74 -14.54
N HIS A 353 -13.63 -25.83 -15.21
CA HIS A 353 -12.29 -26.42 -15.10
C HIS A 353 -11.17 -25.59 -15.75
N GLU A 354 -11.52 -24.59 -16.56
CA GLU A 354 -10.56 -23.66 -17.17
C GLU A 354 -10.27 -22.47 -16.25
N SER A 355 -11.14 -22.15 -15.30
CA SER A 355 -10.89 -21.07 -14.33
C SER A 355 -9.99 -21.57 -13.20
N VAL A 356 -8.77 -21.05 -13.12
CA VAL A 356 -7.81 -21.43 -12.07
C VAL A 356 -7.73 -20.41 -10.94
N GLY A 357 -8.22 -19.21 -11.16
CA GLY A 357 -8.30 -18.18 -10.12
C GLY A 357 -8.69 -16.82 -10.66
N GLY A 358 -8.61 -15.82 -9.80
CA GLY A 358 -8.99 -14.45 -10.10
C GLY A 358 -9.19 -13.64 -8.83
N THR A 359 -9.81 -12.48 -8.99
CA THR A 359 -10.20 -11.60 -7.89
C THR A 359 -11.71 -11.43 -7.88
N ASP A 360 -12.27 -11.03 -6.74
CA ASP A 360 -13.57 -10.39 -6.75
C ASP A 360 -13.51 -9.01 -7.42
N TYR A 361 -14.68 -8.48 -7.77
CA TYR A 361 -14.79 -7.14 -8.31
C TYR A 361 -14.88 -6.15 -7.17
N VAL A 362 -13.88 -5.27 -7.06
CA VAL A 362 -13.84 -4.25 -6.02
C VAL A 362 -13.60 -2.88 -6.64
N ASN A 363 -14.19 -1.86 -6.02
CA ASN A 363 -13.96 -0.48 -6.39
C ASN A 363 -12.66 0.01 -5.70
N SER A 364 -11.53 -0.29 -6.33
CA SER A 364 -10.19 -0.02 -5.81
C SER A 364 -9.24 0.36 -6.94
N ARG A 365 -8.19 1.13 -6.64
CA ARG A 365 -7.16 1.54 -7.61
C ARG A 365 -6.39 0.34 -8.13
N GLU A 366 -6.05 -0.55 -7.21
CA GLU A 366 -5.30 -1.76 -7.44
C GLU A 366 -6.04 -2.94 -6.79
N ILE A 367 -6.04 -4.07 -7.49
CA ILE A 367 -6.46 -5.37 -6.96
C ILE A 367 -5.32 -6.37 -7.15
N SER A 368 -5.20 -7.32 -6.23
CA SER A 368 -4.15 -8.33 -6.25
C SER A 368 -4.70 -9.74 -6.09
N CYS A 369 -3.97 -10.73 -6.59
CA CYS A 369 -4.16 -12.13 -6.22
C CYS A 369 -2.81 -12.86 -6.08
N GLU A 370 -2.68 -13.68 -5.05
CA GLU A 370 -1.53 -14.55 -4.80
C GLU A 370 -1.93 -16.00 -5.08
N MET A 371 -1.20 -16.71 -5.94
CA MET A 371 -1.48 -18.13 -6.23
C MET A 371 -0.26 -18.91 -6.68
N VAL A 372 -0.39 -20.25 -6.66
CA VAL A 372 0.58 -21.17 -7.26
C VAL A 372 -0.01 -21.70 -8.56
N LEU A 373 0.73 -21.51 -9.66
CA LEU A 373 0.36 -22.02 -10.97
C LEU A 373 1.09 -23.31 -11.26
N GLU A 374 0.35 -24.35 -11.59
CA GLU A 374 0.91 -25.62 -12.04
C GLU A 374 1.61 -25.48 -13.41
N PRO A 375 2.58 -26.34 -13.74
CA PRO A 375 3.22 -26.36 -15.05
C PRO A 375 2.20 -26.44 -16.19
N GLU A 376 2.18 -25.44 -17.05
CA GLU A 376 1.36 -25.43 -18.27
C GLU A 376 2.22 -24.93 -19.44
N PRO A 377 2.76 -25.83 -20.29
CA PRO A 377 3.72 -25.47 -21.35
C PRO A 377 3.17 -24.47 -22.37
N LYS A 378 1.85 -24.41 -22.53
CA LYS A 378 1.18 -23.47 -23.43
C LYS A 378 0.76 -22.16 -22.76
N GLY A 379 0.94 -22.06 -21.44
CA GLY A 379 0.65 -20.88 -20.65
C GLY A 379 -0.80 -20.75 -20.20
N TYR A 380 -0.99 -19.80 -19.30
CA TYR A 380 -2.27 -19.32 -18.79
C TYR A 380 -2.71 -18.06 -19.55
N THR A 381 -3.98 -17.69 -19.42
CA THR A 381 -4.53 -16.45 -19.96
C THR A 381 -5.14 -15.63 -18.83
N ILE A 382 -4.68 -14.39 -18.71
CA ILE A 382 -5.17 -13.41 -17.76
C ILE A 382 -6.10 -12.47 -18.53
N VAL A 383 -7.33 -12.32 -18.03
CA VAL A 383 -8.33 -11.42 -18.60
C VAL A 383 -8.68 -10.36 -17.55
N PRO A 384 -8.10 -9.15 -17.64
CA PRO A 384 -8.51 -8.01 -16.83
C PRO A 384 -9.82 -7.42 -17.37
N THR A 385 -10.75 -7.12 -16.47
CA THR A 385 -12.10 -6.69 -16.80
C THR A 385 -12.60 -5.64 -15.82
N THR A 386 -13.38 -4.70 -16.30
CA THR A 386 -14.30 -3.94 -15.45
C THR A 386 -15.57 -4.75 -15.18
N ILE A 387 -16.39 -4.35 -14.21
CA ILE A 387 -17.65 -5.04 -13.92
C ILE A 387 -18.66 -4.83 -15.04
N HIS A 388 -18.79 -3.59 -15.56
CA HIS A 388 -19.77 -3.25 -16.58
C HIS A 388 -19.10 -3.01 -17.95
N PRO A 389 -19.75 -3.40 -19.07
CA PRO A 389 -19.28 -3.06 -20.40
C PRO A 389 -19.30 -1.54 -20.65
N GLY A 390 -18.44 -1.06 -21.55
CA GLY A 390 -18.36 0.35 -21.93
C GLY A 390 -17.61 1.25 -20.94
N GLU A 391 -17.15 0.72 -19.81
CA GLU A 391 -16.26 1.42 -18.88
C GLU A 391 -14.85 1.52 -19.49
N GLU A 392 -14.44 2.75 -19.84
CA GLU A 392 -13.17 2.98 -20.53
C GLU A 392 -12.10 3.54 -19.59
N ALA A 393 -10.99 2.81 -19.44
CA ALA A 393 -9.83 3.27 -18.69
C ALA A 393 -8.55 2.56 -19.17
N PRO A 394 -7.37 3.22 -19.11
CA PRO A 394 -6.09 2.53 -19.17
C PRO A 394 -5.91 1.66 -17.93
N PHE A 395 -5.07 0.64 -18.00
CA PHE A 395 -4.67 -0.17 -16.84
C PHE A 395 -3.26 -0.71 -16.99
N VAL A 396 -2.70 -1.14 -15.87
CA VAL A 396 -1.40 -1.81 -15.78
C VAL A 396 -1.59 -3.16 -15.12
N LEU A 397 -1.12 -4.22 -15.79
CA LEU A 397 -1.10 -5.58 -15.27
C LEU A 397 0.35 -5.93 -14.96
N SER A 398 0.66 -6.19 -13.69
CA SER A 398 1.99 -6.62 -13.26
C SER A 398 1.93 -8.00 -12.61
N VAL A 399 2.84 -8.89 -13.02
CA VAL A 399 3.07 -10.21 -12.44
C VAL A 399 4.43 -10.21 -11.74
N PHE A 400 4.43 -10.56 -10.46
CA PHE A 400 5.60 -10.67 -9.61
C PHE A 400 5.90 -12.14 -9.32
N THR A 401 7.09 -12.60 -9.69
CA THR A 401 7.52 -13.99 -9.45
C THR A 401 9.03 -14.13 -9.45
N LYS A 402 9.55 -15.14 -8.73
CA LYS A 402 10.97 -15.54 -8.79
C LYS A 402 11.28 -16.36 -10.05
N ALA A 403 10.25 -16.92 -10.70
CA ALA A 403 10.39 -17.78 -11.87
C ALA A 403 10.59 -16.95 -13.14
N SER A 404 11.32 -17.51 -14.11
CA SER A 404 11.46 -16.89 -15.43
C SER A 404 10.18 -17.02 -16.23
N ILE A 405 9.48 -15.91 -16.50
CA ILE A 405 8.22 -15.90 -17.24
C ILE A 405 8.23 -14.96 -18.44
N THR A 406 7.27 -15.19 -19.34
CA THR A 406 6.88 -14.27 -20.41
C THR A 406 5.43 -13.84 -20.20
N LEU A 407 5.18 -12.54 -20.36
CA LEU A 407 3.86 -11.93 -20.25
C LEU A 407 3.61 -11.09 -21.51
N GLU A 408 2.68 -11.53 -22.37
CA GLU A 408 2.45 -10.94 -23.69
C GLU A 408 0.96 -10.79 -23.99
N ALA A 409 0.58 -9.80 -24.79
CA ALA A 409 -0.81 -9.62 -25.22
C ALA A 409 -1.23 -10.69 -26.26
N LEU A 410 -2.51 -11.08 -26.24
CA LEU A 410 -3.11 -12.10 -27.12
C LEU A 410 -4.01 -11.54 -28.23
#